data_AF-A0A3C0ZSB9-F1
#
_entry.id   AF-A0A3C0ZSB9-F1
#
_cell.length_a   1.000
_cell.length_b   1.000
_cell.length_c   1.000
_cell.angle_alpha   90.00
_cell.angle_beta   90.00
_cell.angle_gamma   90.00
#
_symmetry.space_group_name_H-M   'P 1'
#
loop_
_entity.id
_entity.type
_entity.pdbx_description
1 polymer ?
#
loop_
_entity_poly.entity_id
_entity_poly.type
_entity_poly.pdbx_seq_one_letter_code
_entity_poly.pdbx_strand_id
1 'polypeptide(L)' 'GMPDDELERLATGALRLAVQEGDAERGCFLSGQIAAMVKKEQPAAEIVREVMEEAEPVLLRASQWVK' A
#
# COMPACT_ATOMS: atom_id res chain seq x y z
N GLY A 1 15.24 9.96 25.90
CA GLY A 1 14.79 9.82 24.50
C GLY A 1 15.79 10.51 23.62
N MET A 2 15.85 10.15 22.34
CA MET A 2 16.58 10.90 21.33
C MET A 2 15.96 12.31 21.18
N PRO A 3 16.77 13.37 20.95
CA PRO A 3 16.27 14.69 20.60
C PRO A 3 15.41 14.66 19.32
N ASP A 4 14.37 15.48 19.26
CA ASP A 4 13.42 15.50 18.13
C ASP A 4 14.10 15.82 16.79
N ASP A 5 15.07 16.74 16.78
CA ASP A 5 15.84 17.12 15.59
C ASP A 5 16.68 15.96 15.04
N GLU A 6 17.20 15.12 15.93
CA GLU A 6 17.96 13.94 15.55
C GLU A 6 17.04 12.85 14.98
N LEU A 7 15.84 12.71 15.54
CA LEU A 7 14.82 11.78 15.04
C LEU A 7 14.31 12.19 13.65
N GLU A 8 14.03 13.47 13.43
CA GLU A 8 13.56 13.98 12.13
C GLU A 8 14.60 13.82 11.02
N ARG A 9 15.89 13.99 11.36
CA ARG A 9 16.99 13.75 10.41
C ARG A 9 17.03 12.32 9.89
N LEU A 10 16.62 11.33 10.69
CA LEU A 10 16.58 9.92 10.27
C LEU A 10 15.46 9.65 9.24
N ALA A 11 14.33 10.37 9.33
CA ALA A 11 13.21 10.19 8.42
C ALA A 11 13.31 11.05 7.14
N THR A 12 14.08 12.14 7.18
CA THR A 12 14.20 13.10 6.09
C THR A 12 14.73 12.42 4.82
N GLY A 13 13.90 12.39 3.76
CA GLY A 13 14.27 11.83 2.46
C GLY A 13 14.24 10.29 2.38
N ALA A 14 13.92 9.58 3.47
CA ALA A 14 13.91 8.11 3.50
C ALA A 14 12.90 7.50 2.51
N LEU A 15 11.73 8.14 2.30
CA LEU A 15 10.77 7.70 1.29
C LEU A 15 11.34 7.79 -0.14
N ARG A 16 12.06 8.88 -0.44
CA ARG A 16 12.67 9.09 -1.77
C ARG A 16 13.72 8.01 -2.05
N LEU A 17 14.57 7.70 -1.06
CA LEU A 17 15.56 6.63 -1.17
C LEU A 17 14.91 5.28 -1.46
N ALA A 18 13.83 4.93 -0.75
CA ALA A 18 13.10 3.69 -1.01
C ALA A 18 12.48 3.65 -2.43
N VAL A 19 11.77 4.71 -2.83
CA VAL A 19 10.96 4.72 -4.06
C VAL A 19 11.79 4.90 -5.32
N GLN A 20 12.81 5.76 -5.30
CA GLN A 20 13.61 6.07 -6.48
C GLN A 20 14.86 5.20 -6.59
N GLU A 21 15.50 4.91 -5.47
CA GLU A 21 16.81 4.25 -5.44
C GLU A 21 16.72 2.77 -5.02
N GLY A 22 15.58 2.33 -4.47
CA GLY A 22 15.39 0.95 -4.02
C GLY A 22 16.22 0.59 -2.77
N ASP A 23 16.65 1.59 -1.99
CA ASP A 23 17.51 1.38 -0.81
C ASP A 23 16.73 0.75 0.35
N ALA A 24 16.87 -0.57 0.52
CA ALA A 24 16.20 -1.36 1.55
C ALA A 24 16.77 -1.16 2.97
N GLU A 25 17.97 -0.59 3.10
CA GLU A 25 18.63 -0.41 4.41
C GLU A 25 18.32 0.94 5.03
N ARG A 26 18.25 1.99 4.20
CA ARG A 26 18.09 3.39 4.63
C ARG A 26 16.75 3.99 4.20
N GLY A 27 16.05 3.33 3.28
CA GLY A 27 14.77 3.79 2.77
C GLY A 27 13.58 3.41 3.66
N CYS A 28 12.52 4.19 3.56
CA CYS A 28 11.23 3.90 4.20
C CYS A 28 10.20 3.47 3.15
N PHE A 29 9.93 2.16 3.06
CA PHE A 29 8.93 1.59 2.14
C PHE A 29 7.52 1.70 2.74
N LEU A 30 6.87 2.83 2.52
CA LEU A 30 5.51 3.05 2.97
C LEU A 30 4.53 2.10 2.26
N SER A 31 3.90 1.21 3.02
CA SER A 31 2.89 0.29 2.54
C SER A 31 1.85 -0.01 3.64
N GLY A 32 0.61 -0.27 3.24
CA GLY A 32 -0.45 -0.69 4.15
C GLY A 32 -0.39 -2.19 4.45
N GLN A 33 -1.09 -2.64 5.49
CA GLN A 33 -1.16 -4.06 5.86
C GLN A 33 -1.69 -4.96 4.72
N ILE A 34 -2.51 -4.39 3.82
CA ILE A 34 -3.03 -5.06 2.62
C ILE A 34 -1.94 -5.48 1.61
N ALA A 35 -0.72 -4.95 1.72
CA ALA A 35 0.38 -5.25 0.80
C ALA A 35 0.66 -6.75 0.68
N ALA A 36 0.47 -7.51 1.77
CA ALA A 36 0.63 -8.96 1.76
C ALA A 36 -0.38 -9.68 0.84
N MET A 37 -1.52 -9.06 0.50
CA MET A 37 -2.53 -9.61 -0.41
C MET A 37 -2.23 -9.31 -1.88
N VAL A 38 -1.31 -8.38 -2.19
CA VAL A 38 -0.88 -8.10 -3.56
C VAL A 38 0.13 -9.17 -3.99
N LYS A 39 -0.27 -10.05 -4.90
CA LYS A 39 0.53 -11.22 -5.32
C LYS A 39 1.08 -11.14 -6.74
N LYS A 40 0.77 -10.08 -7.47
CA LYS A 40 1.16 -9.89 -8.87
C LYS A 40 1.34 -8.41 -9.18
N GLU A 41 2.24 -8.15 -10.12
CA GLU A 41 2.38 -6.84 -10.76
C GLU A 41 1.38 -6.74 -11.90
N GLN A 42 0.71 -5.60 -12.02
CA GLN A 42 -0.36 -5.41 -13.00
C GLN A 42 -0.38 -3.97 -13.53
N PRO A 43 -0.78 -3.77 -14.80
CA PRO A 43 -1.13 -2.45 -15.32
C PRO A 43 -2.25 -1.81 -14.49
N ALA A 44 -2.18 -0.49 -14.31
CA ALA A 44 -3.17 0.25 -13.51
C ALA A 44 -4.63 0.00 -13.96
N ALA A 45 -4.85 -0.11 -15.28
CA ALA A 45 -6.17 -0.38 -15.84
C ALA A 45 -6.72 -1.76 -15.45
N GLU A 46 -5.84 -2.77 -15.34
CA GLU A 46 -6.23 -4.12 -14.93
C GLU A 46 -6.56 -4.18 -13.45
N ILE A 47 -5.76 -3.51 -12.60
CA ILE A 47 -6.03 -3.42 -11.15
C ILE A 47 -7.43 -2.86 -10.91
N VAL A 48 -7.77 -1.73 -11.55
CA VAL A 48 -9.08 -1.09 -11.38
C VAL A 48 -10.20 -2.00 -11.87
N ARG A 49 -10.02 -2.63 -13.04
CA ARG A 49 -11.03 -3.54 -13.61
C ARG A 49 -11.29 -4.73 -12.68
N GLU A 50 -10.23 -5.42 -12.26
CA GLU A 50 -10.29 -6.59 -11.39
C GLU A 50 -10.99 -6.26 -10.06
N VAL A 51 -10.60 -5.18 -9.39
CA VAL A 51 -11.24 -4.77 -8.13
C VAL A 51 -12.73 -4.50 -8.30
N MET A 52 -13.15 -3.87 -9.40
CA MET A 52 -14.57 -3.58 -9.65
C MET A 52 -15.36 -4.84 -10.00
N GLU A 53 -14.81 -5.71 -10.86
CA GLU A 53 -15.42 -6.98 -11.26
C GLU A 53 -15.56 -7.95 -10.07
N GLU A 54 -14.59 -7.97 -9.15
CA GLU A 54 -14.65 -8.78 -7.93
C GLU A 54 -15.62 -8.19 -6.88
N ALA A 55 -15.72 -6.86 -6.79
CA ALA A 55 -16.60 -6.19 -5.84
C ALA A 55 -18.08 -6.37 -6.18
N GLU A 56 -18.46 -6.32 -7.47
CA GLU A 56 -19.85 -6.44 -7.92
C GLU A 56 -20.59 -7.68 -7.36
N PRO A 57 -20.10 -8.93 -7.53
CA PRO A 57 -20.77 -10.11 -7.00
C PRO A 57 -20.76 -10.19 -5.46
N VAL A 58 -19.81 -9.53 -4.79
CA VAL A 58 -19.82 -9.40 -3.33
C VAL A 58 -20.96 -8.50 -2.89
N LEU A 59 -21.11 -7.33 -3.53
CA LEU A 59 -22.15 -6.36 -3.20
C LEU A 59 -23.55 -6.86 -3.56
N LEU A 60 -23.73 -7.54 -4.70
CA LEU A 60 -25.04 -8.11 -5.08
C LEU A 60 -25.54 -9.14 -4.06
N ARG A 61 -24.62 -9.93 -3.48
CA ARG A 61 -24.95 -10.89 -2.42
C ARG A 61 -25.21 -10.23 -1.07
N ALA A 62 -24.88 -8.96 -0.87
CA ALA A 62 -25.08 -8.27 0.42
C ALA A 62 -26.55 -8.25 0.84
N SER A 63 -27.49 -8.24 -0.12
CA SER A 63 -28.93 -8.36 0.14
C SER A 63 -29.33 -9.60 0.95
N GLN A 64 -28.55 -10.69 0.88
CA GLN A 64 -28.79 -11.93 1.65
C GLN A 64 -28.56 -11.75 3.16
N TRP A 65 -27.87 -10.67 3.55
CA TRP A 65 -27.44 -10.41 4.92
C TRP A 65 -28.25 -9.29 5.57
N VAL A 66 -29.18 -8.68 4.83
CA VAL A 66 -30.10 -7.67 5.33
C VAL A 66 -31.43 -8.35 5.67
N LYS A 67 -31.87 -8.22 6.92
CA LYS A 67 -33.18 -8.68 7.40
C LYS A 67 -34.25 -7.63 7.16
#